data_AF-R5YAT2-F1
#
_entry.id   AF-R5YAT2-F1
#
_cell.length_a   1.000
_cell.length_b   1.000
_cell.length_c   1.000
_cell.angle_alpha   90.00
_cell.angle_beta   90.00
_cell.angle_gamma   90.00
#
_symmetry.space_group_name_H-M   'P 1'
#
loop_
_entity.id
_entity.type
_entity.pdbx_description
1 polymer ?
#
loop_
_entity_poly.entity_id
_entity_poly.type
_entity_poly.pdbx_seq_one_letter_code
_entity_poly.pdbx_strand_id
1 'polypeptide(L)'
;MLNFKKPHTWVAVFVVAVIVIVAANFLTNQKTVEGKDSISDTTNTQIENAEVESTEVPVADNAIDEKTKQSILDWAQAFAKRDGDKIVEMATKDAQKTLENENLLQTGKQDGKTFHSFGWSSPWPGAVNNTSLPPYMLYSTDVKNQTADILYYAEVSDPHVTMWKETIHYAWENEKFQVTEEALKIYDSITSGKEFDIAYLGGFHDTLMDYTANGLGEAANENAGRSDGYDPEHEYNLYDAIEAAHYFLNIPNDETKVRMNVVPTQNKKRVVIRITFLTDGEQRIIEMVQSWGENGIWVPQNHLDSETDTAEILKKADGNASSDVSSTEEKTTEVPTGME
;
A
#
# COMPACT_ATOMS: atom_id res chain seq x y z
N MET A 1 14.38 9.58 -35.64
CA MET A 1 14.58 8.73 -34.45
C MET A 1 15.61 9.41 -33.56
N LEU A 2 15.16 10.12 -32.51
CA LEU A 2 16.02 10.67 -31.47
C LEU A 2 15.96 9.69 -30.30
N ASN A 3 17.09 9.04 -30.05
CA ASN A 3 17.24 8.01 -29.02
C ASN A 3 17.53 8.72 -27.69
N PHE A 4 16.50 8.94 -26.88
CA PHE A 4 16.66 9.49 -25.53
C PHE A 4 16.85 8.33 -24.54
N LYS A 5 18.10 8.04 -24.18
CA LYS A 5 18.40 7.30 -22.94
C LYS A 5 18.19 8.25 -21.77
N LYS A 6 17.26 7.93 -20.86
CA LYS A 6 17.14 8.62 -19.57
C LYS A 6 18.38 8.30 -18.70
N PRO A 7 18.93 9.26 -17.95
CA PRO A 7 19.96 8.97 -16.96
C PRO A 7 19.31 8.33 -15.71
N HIS A 8 19.93 7.28 -15.16
CA HIS A 8 19.59 6.78 -13.83
C HIS A 8 19.92 7.86 -12.78
N THR A 9 18.93 8.63 -12.36
CA THR A 9 19.02 9.53 -11.20
C THR A 9 18.47 8.82 -9.99
N TRP A 10 19.36 8.33 -9.12
CA TRP A 10 19.03 8.10 -7.71
C TRP A 10 18.65 9.43 -7.08
N VAL A 11 17.39 9.58 -6.67
CA VAL A 11 17.00 10.63 -5.73
C VAL A 11 16.67 9.93 -4.41
N ALA A 12 17.66 9.86 -3.53
CA ALA A 12 17.43 9.46 -2.14
C ALA A 12 16.96 10.70 -1.37
N VAL A 13 15.65 10.81 -1.12
CA VAL A 13 15.12 11.80 -0.16
C VAL A 13 15.13 11.16 1.22
N PHE A 14 16.17 11.46 2.00
CA PHE A 14 16.18 11.22 3.45
C PHE A 14 15.80 12.51 4.16
N VAL A 15 14.60 12.56 4.75
CA VAL A 15 14.25 13.56 5.75
C VAL A 15 13.81 12.83 7.01
N VAL A 16 14.73 12.68 7.95
CA VAL A 16 14.43 12.24 9.32
C VAL A 16 14.45 13.49 10.18
N ALA A 17 13.26 13.99 10.54
CA ALA A 17 13.10 15.01 11.57
C ALA A 17 12.69 14.32 12.88
N VAL A 18 13.64 14.07 13.77
CA VAL A 18 13.35 13.66 15.15
C VAL A 18 13.10 14.92 15.97
N ILE A 19 11.84 15.19 16.30
CA ILE A 19 11.49 16.20 17.32
C ILE A 19 11.21 15.46 18.64
N VAL A 20 12.13 15.62 19.60
CA VAL A 20 11.90 15.23 21.00
C VAL A 20 11.16 16.36 21.70
N ILE A 21 9.86 16.19 21.94
CA ILE A 21 9.13 17.06 22.88
C ILE A 21 9.15 16.40 24.26
N VAL A 22 9.92 17.00 25.17
CA VAL A 22 9.94 16.68 26.60
C VAL A 22 8.65 17.19 27.22
N ALA A 23 7.70 16.29 27.48
CA ALA A 23 6.56 16.59 28.36
C ALA A 23 6.98 16.37 29.82
N ALA A 24 7.69 17.35 30.38
CA ALA A 24 7.72 17.56 31.82
C ALA A 24 6.40 18.25 32.21
N ASN A 25 5.44 17.47 32.69
CA ASN A 25 4.44 17.84 33.70
C ASN A 25 3.38 16.73 33.75
N PHE A 26 3.43 15.88 34.78
CA PHE A 26 2.28 15.46 35.60
C PHE A 26 2.78 14.46 36.65
N LEU A 27 3.53 14.99 37.62
CA LEU A 27 3.56 14.44 38.97
C LEU A 27 2.51 15.20 39.77
N THR A 28 1.39 14.55 40.12
CA THR A 28 0.74 14.58 41.46
C THR A 28 -0.67 14.01 41.37
N ASN A 29 -0.82 12.73 41.76
CA ASN A 29 -1.72 12.34 42.84
C ASN A 29 -1.55 10.85 43.14
N GLN A 30 -0.68 10.55 44.09
CA GLN A 30 -0.80 9.32 44.87
C GLN A 30 -1.87 9.56 45.93
N LYS A 31 -2.92 8.74 45.93
CA LYS A 31 -3.72 8.52 47.12
C LYS A 31 -3.74 7.02 47.43
N THR A 32 -2.85 6.65 48.34
CA THR A 32 -2.83 5.39 49.08
C THR A 32 -4.06 5.33 49.98
N VAL A 33 -4.79 4.21 50.01
CA VAL A 33 -5.43 3.71 51.23
C VAL A 33 -5.40 2.18 51.22
N GLU A 34 -4.82 1.64 52.30
CA GLU A 34 -4.71 0.24 52.68
C GLU A 34 -6.06 -0.39 53.10
N GLY A 35 -6.17 -1.71 52.98
CA GLY A 35 -7.41 -2.45 53.28
C GLY A 35 -7.60 -2.90 54.74
N LYS A 36 -8.74 -3.55 55.01
CA LYS A 36 -8.85 -4.73 55.90
C LYS A 36 -10.25 -5.36 55.88
N ASP A 37 -10.22 -6.67 56.08
CA ASP A 37 -11.30 -7.67 56.10
C ASP A 37 -12.45 -7.38 57.09
N SER A 38 -13.66 -7.86 56.78
CA SER A 38 -14.42 -8.77 57.66
C SER A 38 -15.67 -9.35 57.00
N ILE A 39 -15.88 -10.65 57.27
CA ILE A 39 -16.97 -11.54 56.87
C ILE A 39 -18.15 -11.43 57.87
N SER A 40 -19.40 -11.46 57.41
CA SER A 40 -20.51 -12.24 58.02
C SER A 40 -21.86 -12.13 57.25
N ASP A 41 -22.22 -13.23 56.59
CA ASP A 41 -23.48 -13.99 56.70
C ASP A 41 -24.87 -13.33 56.90
N THR A 42 -25.73 -13.61 55.90
CA THR A 42 -27.09 -14.22 56.02
C THR A 42 -28.36 -13.36 55.88
N THR A 43 -28.96 -13.51 54.68
CA THR A 43 -30.40 -13.61 54.28
C THR A 43 -31.39 -12.44 54.30
N ASN A 44 -31.98 -12.27 53.10
CA ASN A 44 -33.40 -12.15 52.75
C ASN A 44 -34.16 -10.80 52.86
N THR A 45 -34.40 -10.26 51.67
CA THR A 45 -35.71 -9.94 51.08
C THR A 45 -36.19 -8.48 51.13
N GLN A 46 -36.58 -8.03 49.93
CA GLN A 46 -37.48 -6.93 49.55
C GLN A 46 -36.91 -5.52 49.36
N ILE A 47 -36.57 -5.25 48.09
CA ILE A 47 -37.07 -4.17 47.22
C ILE A 47 -37.31 -2.81 47.90
N GLU A 48 -36.41 -1.87 47.63
CA GLU A 48 -36.80 -0.48 47.37
C GLU A 48 -35.85 0.13 46.35
N ASN A 49 -36.43 0.80 45.35
CA ASN A 49 -35.75 1.39 44.21
C ASN A 49 -34.80 2.50 44.66
N ALA A 50 -33.50 2.26 44.54
CA ALA A 50 -32.49 3.31 44.55
C ALA A 50 -31.89 3.41 43.14
N GLU A 51 -32.14 4.57 42.54
CA GLU A 51 -31.58 5.06 41.29
C GLU A 51 -30.07 4.82 41.26
N VAL A 52 -29.64 3.82 40.48
CA VAL A 52 -28.22 3.62 40.18
C VAL A 52 -27.88 4.71 39.17
N GLU A 53 -27.32 5.81 39.68
CA GLU A 53 -26.59 6.78 38.89
C GLU A 53 -25.47 6.02 38.17
N SER A 54 -25.79 5.58 36.96
CA SER A 54 -24.83 5.02 36.02
C SER A 54 -23.83 6.14 35.76
N THR A 55 -22.69 6.05 36.43
CA THR A 55 -21.52 6.80 36.05
C THR A 55 -21.06 6.19 34.72
N GLU A 56 -21.72 6.60 33.64
CA GLU A 56 -21.19 6.46 32.29
C GLU A 56 -19.87 7.21 32.28
N VAL A 57 -18.78 6.46 32.46
CA VAL A 57 -17.48 6.88 31.96
C VAL A 57 -17.70 7.14 30.47
N PRO A 58 -17.54 8.37 29.96
CA PRO A 58 -17.77 8.62 28.56
C PRO A 58 -16.75 7.79 27.80
N VAL A 59 -17.24 6.80 27.06
CA VAL A 59 -16.46 6.17 26.00
C VAL A 59 -16.20 7.32 25.03
N ALA A 60 -14.99 7.88 25.05
CA ALA A 60 -14.58 8.84 24.06
C ALA A 60 -14.69 8.15 22.70
N ASP A 61 -15.71 8.50 21.96
CA ASP A 61 -15.96 8.01 20.62
C ASP A 61 -14.85 8.58 19.74
N ASN A 62 -13.79 7.78 19.51
CA ASN A 62 -12.67 8.15 18.64
C ASN A 62 -13.06 8.12 17.15
N ALA A 63 -14.35 7.98 16.84
CA ALA A 63 -14.86 8.05 15.48
C ALA A 63 -14.73 9.49 14.94
N ILE A 64 -14.19 9.60 13.72
CA ILE A 64 -14.15 10.88 13.02
C ILE A 64 -15.57 11.36 12.70
N ASP A 65 -15.85 12.64 12.94
CA ASP A 65 -17.13 13.21 12.57
C ASP A 65 -17.26 13.37 11.04
N GLU A 66 -18.49 13.29 10.54
CA GLU A 66 -18.76 13.33 9.09
C GLU A 66 -18.29 14.65 8.41
N LYS A 67 -18.27 15.77 9.14
CA LYS A 67 -17.82 17.06 8.58
C LYS A 67 -16.31 17.04 8.37
N THR A 68 -15.54 16.51 9.32
CA THR A 68 -14.08 16.34 9.18
C THR A 68 -13.75 15.32 8.11
N LYS A 69 -14.43 14.17 8.11
CA LYS A 69 -14.27 13.15 7.06
C LYS A 69 -14.52 13.71 5.66
N GLN A 70 -15.61 14.46 5.49
CA GLN A 70 -15.92 15.09 4.20
C GLN A 70 -14.84 16.12 3.80
N SER A 71 -14.32 16.90 4.75
CA SER A 71 -13.27 17.88 4.46
C SER A 71 -11.96 17.20 4.01
N ILE A 72 -11.61 16.05 4.58
CA ILE A 72 -10.46 15.24 4.14
C ILE A 72 -10.70 14.69 2.73
N LEU A 73 -11.92 14.22 2.43
CA LEU A 73 -12.27 13.75 1.09
C LEU A 73 -12.30 14.88 0.05
N ASP A 74 -12.70 16.09 0.45
CA ASP A 74 -12.65 17.28 -0.40
C ASP A 74 -11.19 17.65 -0.72
N TRP A 75 -10.27 17.52 0.24
CA TRP A 75 -8.84 17.66 0.01
C TRP A 75 -8.32 16.62 -0.99
N ALA A 76 -8.61 15.34 -0.75
CA ALA A 76 -8.20 14.26 -1.65
C ALA A 76 -8.74 14.45 -3.08
N GLN A 77 -9.98 14.94 -3.19
CA GLN A 77 -10.57 15.28 -4.47
C GLN A 77 -9.84 16.44 -5.16
N ALA A 78 -9.55 17.52 -4.43
CA ALA A 78 -8.82 18.66 -4.96
C ALA A 78 -7.42 18.25 -5.44
N PHE A 79 -6.73 17.41 -4.66
CA PHE A 79 -5.44 16.83 -5.01
C PHE A 79 -5.57 16.05 -6.33
N ALA A 80 -6.42 15.03 -6.40
CA ALA A 80 -6.56 14.20 -7.60
C ALA A 80 -7.00 15.01 -8.84
N LYS A 81 -7.87 16.00 -8.67
CA LYS A 81 -8.35 16.87 -9.77
C LYS A 81 -7.38 17.98 -10.17
N ARG A 82 -6.24 18.13 -9.48
CA ARG A 82 -5.28 19.24 -9.70
C ARG A 82 -5.86 20.62 -9.44
N ASP A 83 -6.80 20.72 -8.51
CA ASP A 83 -7.46 21.98 -8.17
C ASP A 83 -6.55 22.81 -7.25
N GLY A 84 -5.60 23.51 -7.87
CA GLY A 84 -4.61 24.32 -7.14
C GLY A 84 -5.22 25.43 -6.31
N ASP A 85 -6.33 26.03 -6.77
CA ASP A 85 -7.04 27.07 -6.02
C ASP A 85 -7.64 26.47 -4.74
N LYS A 86 -8.27 25.29 -4.83
CA LYS A 86 -8.83 24.61 -3.66
C LYS A 86 -7.76 24.11 -2.69
N ILE A 87 -6.64 23.60 -3.20
CA ILE A 87 -5.47 23.23 -2.38
C ILE A 87 -4.97 24.45 -1.59
N VAL A 88 -4.82 25.61 -2.24
CA VAL A 88 -4.39 26.86 -1.56
C VAL A 88 -5.42 27.37 -0.56
N GLU A 89 -6.71 27.18 -0.82
CA GLU A 89 -7.79 27.55 0.11
C GLU A 89 -7.74 26.71 1.40
N MET A 90 -7.47 25.41 1.24
CA MET A 90 -7.51 24.41 2.30
C MET A 90 -6.17 24.26 3.04
N ALA A 91 -5.03 24.64 2.46
CA ALA A 91 -3.74 24.53 3.12
C ALA A 91 -3.37 25.79 3.91
N THR A 92 -2.64 25.64 5.02
CA THR A 92 -1.92 26.74 5.65
C THR A 92 -0.79 27.25 4.75
N LYS A 93 -0.20 28.40 5.10
CA LYS A 93 0.94 28.93 4.32
C LYS A 93 2.20 28.06 4.41
N ASP A 94 2.37 27.34 5.50
CA ASP A 94 3.50 26.43 5.66
C ASP A 94 3.31 25.16 4.82
N ALA A 95 2.12 24.54 4.84
CA ALA A 95 1.78 23.44 3.93
C ALA A 95 1.89 23.84 2.45
N GLN A 96 1.40 25.04 2.07
CA GLN A 96 1.58 25.55 0.71
C GLN A 96 3.06 25.62 0.29
N LYS A 97 3.93 26.02 1.22
CA LYS A 97 5.37 26.10 0.96
C LYS A 97 6.00 24.72 0.83
N THR A 98 5.55 23.72 1.60
CA THR A 98 5.98 22.32 1.43
C THR A 98 5.61 21.83 0.03
N LEU A 99 4.34 21.98 -0.37
CA LEU A 99 3.87 21.63 -1.72
C LEU A 99 4.64 22.34 -2.84
N GLU A 100 5.01 23.60 -2.64
CA GLU A 100 5.86 24.35 -3.59
C GLU A 100 7.28 23.78 -3.66
N ASN A 101 7.89 23.44 -2.52
CA ASN A 101 9.22 22.84 -2.47
C ASN A 101 9.26 21.44 -3.11
N GLU A 102 8.16 20.69 -3.00
CA GLU A 102 7.97 19.39 -3.67
C GLU A 102 7.65 19.54 -5.16
N ASN A 103 7.54 20.78 -5.67
CA ASN A 103 7.14 21.11 -7.04
C ASN A 103 5.72 20.58 -7.39
N LEU A 104 4.87 20.37 -6.40
CA LEU A 104 3.47 20.03 -6.58
C LEU A 104 2.63 21.29 -6.80
N LEU A 105 2.84 22.35 -6.02
CA LEU A 105 2.13 23.62 -6.18
C LEU A 105 2.99 24.64 -6.91
N GLN A 106 2.43 25.34 -7.88
CA GLN A 106 3.05 26.53 -8.47
C GLN A 106 2.05 27.69 -8.49
N THR A 107 2.50 28.82 -7.95
CA THR A 107 1.73 30.06 -7.95
C THR A 107 2.29 31.01 -8.99
N GLY A 108 1.48 31.36 -9.98
CA GLY A 108 1.85 32.27 -11.06
C GLY A 108 0.94 33.49 -11.16
N LYS A 109 1.29 34.41 -12.06
CA LYS A 109 0.42 35.50 -12.49
C LYS A 109 0.23 35.46 -13.99
N GLN A 110 -1.02 35.48 -14.43
CA GLN A 110 -1.40 35.59 -15.84
C GLN A 110 -2.45 36.69 -15.95
N ASP A 111 -2.23 37.66 -16.85
CA ASP A 111 -3.12 38.81 -17.07
C ASP A 111 -3.48 39.57 -15.78
N GLY A 112 -2.51 39.69 -14.86
CA GLY A 112 -2.69 40.35 -13.57
C GLY A 112 -3.49 39.54 -12.53
N LYS A 113 -3.98 38.35 -12.88
CA LYS A 113 -4.64 37.41 -11.97
C LYS A 113 -3.65 36.37 -11.47
N THR A 114 -3.71 36.05 -10.18
CA THR A 114 -3.00 34.91 -9.62
C THR A 114 -3.67 33.63 -10.14
N PHE A 115 -2.87 32.64 -10.49
CA PHE A 115 -3.34 31.28 -10.76
C PHE A 115 -2.50 30.29 -9.96
N HIS A 116 -3.11 29.18 -9.58
CA HIS A 116 -2.45 28.08 -8.89
C HIS A 116 -2.55 26.82 -9.76
N SER A 117 -1.41 26.28 -10.20
CA SER A 117 -1.35 24.98 -10.86
C SER A 117 -0.87 23.92 -9.87
N PHE A 118 -1.45 22.72 -9.94
CA PHE A 118 -1.15 21.64 -9.02
C PHE A 118 -0.80 20.32 -9.75
N GLY A 119 0.27 19.66 -9.31
CA GLY A 119 0.71 18.35 -9.75
C GLY A 119 1.62 18.31 -10.98
N TRP A 120 2.10 17.10 -11.29
CA TRP A 120 2.99 16.80 -12.43
C TRP A 120 2.24 16.17 -13.59
N SER A 121 2.76 16.18 -14.82
CA SER A 121 2.05 15.60 -15.97
C SER A 121 1.73 14.11 -15.83
N SER A 122 2.64 13.32 -15.26
CA SER A 122 2.52 11.87 -15.00
C SER A 122 3.70 11.44 -14.11
N PRO A 123 3.55 10.50 -13.15
CA PRO A 123 2.29 9.82 -12.78
C PRO A 123 1.27 10.77 -12.14
N TRP A 124 -0.02 10.44 -12.21
CA TRP A 124 -1.05 11.20 -11.48
C TRP A 124 -2.32 10.41 -11.15
N PRO A 125 -2.97 10.67 -9.99
CA PRO A 125 -4.24 10.05 -9.65
C PRO A 125 -5.38 10.39 -10.63
N GLY A 126 -6.10 9.36 -11.09
CA GLY A 126 -7.33 9.55 -11.87
C GLY A 126 -7.17 9.89 -13.35
N ALA A 127 -6.02 9.61 -13.96
CA ALA A 127 -5.84 9.71 -15.41
C ALA A 127 -6.62 8.64 -16.22
N VAL A 128 -7.13 7.58 -15.56
CA VAL A 128 -7.82 6.47 -16.24
C VAL A 128 -9.23 6.88 -16.65
N ASN A 129 -9.38 7.26 -17.91
CA ASN A 129 -10.64 7.67 -18.54
C ASN A 129 -11.59 6.49 -18.83
N ASN A 130 -11.86 5.57 -17.90
CA ASN A 130 -12.90 4.56 -18.15
C ASN A 130 -13.42 3.78 -16.92
N THR A 131 -13.19 4.26 -15.70
CA THR A 131 -13.68 3.54 -14.52
C THR A 131 -14.60 4.43 -13.69
N SER A 132 -15.59 3.83 -13.03
CA SER A 132 -16.38 4.50 -11.99
C SER A 132 -15.69 4.46 -10.62
N LEU A 133 -14.48 3.89 -10.55
CA LEU A 133 -13.76 3.73 -9.30
C LEU A 133 -13.08 5.04 -8.91
N PRO A 134 -13.08 5.41 -7.63
CA PRO A 134 -12.45 6.63 -7.18
C PRO A 134 -10.92 6.54 -7.32
N PRO A 135 -10.23 7.63 -7.70
CA PRO A 135 -8.77 7.66 -7.82
C PRO A 135 -8.05 7.74 -6.47
N TYR A 136 -8.78 7.68 -5.36
CA TYR A 136 -8.27 7.73 -4.00
C TYR A 136 -9.19 7.02 -3.01
N MET A 137 -8.64 6.72 -1.83
CA MET A 137 -9.33 6.14 -0.69
C MET A 137 -8.84 6.80 0.61
N LEU A 138 -9.75 7.17 1.50
CA LEU A 138 -9.39 7.51 2.88
C LEU A 138 -9.04 6.22 3.62
N TYR A 139 -7.78 6.05 3.98
CA TYR A 139 -7.27 4.82 4.58
C TYR A 139 -7.45 4.79 6.09
N SER A 140 -6.95 5.82 6.79
CA SER A 140 -7.06 5.88 8.25
C SER A 140 -7.11 7.30 8.76
N THR A 141 -7.67 7.48 9.96
CA THR A 141 -7.75 8.76 10.65
C THR A 141 -7.33 8.58 12.10
N ASP A 142 -6.52 9.47 12.62
CA ASP A 142 -6.23 9.60 14.04
C ASP A 142 -6.80 10.94 14.52
N VAL A 143 -8.01 10.90 15.07
CA VAL A 143 -8.74 12.10 15.52
C VAL A 143 -8.00 12.83 16.63
N LYS A 144 -7.27 12.10 17.49
CA LYS A 144 -6.55 12.67 18.62
C LYS A 144 -5.35 13.49 18.15
N ASN A 145 -4.62 12.97 17.16
CA ASN A 145 -3.46 13.64 16.58
C ASN A 145 -3.81 14.51 15.36
N GLN A 146 -5.08 14.54 14.97
CA GLN A 146 -5.61 15.25 13.81
C GLN A 146 -4.85 14.92 12.53
N THR A 147 -4.64 13.61 12.29
CA THR A 147 -4.00 13.11 11.09
C THR A 147 -4.93 12.22 10.28
N ALA A 148 -4.70 12.20 8.97
CA ALA A 148 -5.34 11.27 8.07
C ALA A 148 -4.35 10.75 7.03
N ASP A 149 -4.52 9.48 6.66
CA ASP A 149 -3.80 8.85 5.57
C ASP A 149 -4.75 8.64 4.39
N ILE A 150 -4.34 9.10 3.22
CA ILE A 150 -5.07 8.98 1.96
C ILE A 150 -4.22 8.17 1.00
N LEU A 151 -4.82 7.17 0.37
CA LEU A 151 -4.22 6.40 -0.70
C LEU A 151 -4.68 6.95 -2.05
N TYR A 152 -3.76 7.09 -2.99
CA TYR A 152 -4.05 7.50 -4.37
C TYR A 152 -3.54 6.47 -5.37
N TYR A 153 -4.34 6.21 -6.39
CA TYR A 153 -3.99 5.31 -7.50
C TYR A 153 -3.52 6.16 -8.68
N ALA A 154 -2.21 6.35 -8.79
CA ALA A 154 -1.60 7.18 -9.82
C ALA A 154 -1.25 6.36 -11.07
N GLU A 155 -1.84 6.72 -12.21
CA GLU A 155 -1.52 6.08 -13.49
C GLU A 155 -0.26 6.71 -14.08
N VAL A 156 0.59 5.90 -14.71
CA VAL A 156 1.74 6.35 -15.50
C VAL A 156 1.40 6.38 -17.00
N SER A 157 2.31 6.87 -17.85
CA SER A 157 2.07 6.92 -19.30
C SER A 157 1.95 5.53 -19.94
N ASP A 158 2.53 4.53 -19.31
CA ASP A 158 2.32 3.13 -19.62
C ASP A 158 1.09 2.63 -18.83
N PRO A 159 0.32 1.65 -19.34
CA PRO A 159 -0.94 1.22 -18.72
C PRO A 159 -0.70 0.48 -17.39
N HIS A 160 -0.34 1.25 -16.36
CA HIS A 160 0.17 0.81 -15.07
C HIS A 160 -0.18 1.81 -13.97
N VAL A 161 -0.31 1.31 -12.74
CA VAL A 161 -0.72 2.09 -11.56
C VAL A 161 0.35 1.96 -10.48
N THR A 162 0.72 3.11 -9.93
CA THR A 162 1.56 3.23 -8.75
C THR A 162 0.71 3.75 -7.58
N MET A 163 0.81 3.10 -6.43
CA MET A 163 0.14 3.54 -5.21
C MET A 163 0.92 4.69 -4.57
N TRP A 164 0.23 5.77 -4.21
CA TRP A 164 0.79 6.84 -3.37
C TRP A 164 0.05 6.88 -2.04
N LYS A 165 0.76 7.20 -0.97
CA LYS A 165 0.17 7.52 0.33
C LYS A 165 0.49 8.96 0.67
N GLU A 166 -0.53 9.75 0.93
CA GLU A 166 -0.38 11.06 1.54
C GLU A 166 -0.79 10.96 3.01
N THR A 167 0.05 11.47 3.90
CA THR A 167 -0.30 11.68 5.31
C THR A 167 -0.48 13.18 5.50
N ILE A 168 -1.67 13.60 5.93
CA ILE A 168 -1.97 14.99 6.24
C ILE A 168 -2.15 15.19 7.75
N HIS A 169 -1.69 16.34 8.24
CA HIS A 169 -2.11 16.90 9.52
C HIS A 169 -3.13 18.01 9.24
N TYR A 170 -4.15 18.13 10.07
CA TYR A 170 -5.20 19.12 9.89
C TYR A 170 -5.61 19.81 11.18
N ALA A 171 -6.22 20.99 11.06
CA ALA A 171 -6.79 21.74 12.16
C ALA A 171 -8.14 22.37 11.76
N TRP A 172 -8.96 22.65 12.77
CA TRP A 172 -10.18 23.44 12.63
C TRP A 172 -9.98 24.78 13.34
N GLU A 173 -9.97 25.88 12.58
CA GLU A 173 -9.92 27.24 13.13
C GLU A 173 -11.11 28.04 12.63
N ASN A 174 -11.91 28.63 13.53
CA ASN A 174 -13.10 29.41 13.18
C ASN A 174 -14.03 28.68 12.19
N GLU A 175 -14.30 27.41 12.48
CA GLU A 175 -15.11 26.50 11.63
C GLU A 175 -14.56 26.24 10.22
N LYS A 176 -13.30 26.58 9.96
CA LYS A 176 -12.59 26.29 8.71
C LYS A 176 -11.61 25.12 8.91
N PHE A 177 -11.75 24.09 8.09
CA PHE A 177 -10.78 23.01 7.99
C PHE A 177 -9.53 23.51 7.25
N GLN A 178 -8.36 23.23 7.79
CA GLN A 178 -7.10 23.49 7.11
C GLN A 178 -6.11 22.33 7.24
N VAL A 179 -5.46 21.96 6.14
CA VAL A 179 -4.28 21.09 6.14
C VAL A 179 -3.08 21.91 6.59
N THR A 180 -2.43 21.47 7.65
CA THR A 180 -1.32 22.18 8.28
C THR A 180 0.03 21.63 7.84
N GLU A 181 0.11 20.34 7.52
CA GLU A 181 1.28 19.64 7.01
C GLU A 181 0.82 18.52 6.06
N GLU A 182 1.56 18.26 5.00
CA GLU A 182 1.41 17.09 4.14
C GLU A 182 2.74 16.35 3.96
N ALA A 183 2.66 15.05 3.76
CA ALA A 183 3.79 14.21 3.37
C ALA A 183 3.34 13.16 2.36
N LEU A 184 3.90 13.18 1.15
CA LEU A 184 3.60 12.23 0.09
C LEU A 184 4.69 11.16 -0.04
N LYS A 185 4.29 9.89 0.03
CA LYS A 185 5.13 8.73 -0.30
C LYS A 185 4.62 8.03 -1.55
N ILE A 186 5.50 7.84 -2.51
CA ILE A 186 5.24 7.11 -3.76
C ILE A 186 5.80 5.69 -3.61
N TYR A 187 4.98 4.67 -3.92
CA TYR A 187 5.36 3.26 -3.88
C TYR A 187 5.63 2.72 -5.29
N ASP A 188 6.60 3.32 -5.99
CA ASP A 188 7.09 2.89 -7.31
C ASP A 188 8.27 1.91 -7.23
N SER A 189 8.80 1.66 -6.03
CA SER A 189 9.84 0.66 -5.77
C SER A 189 9.68 0.07 -4.37
N ILE A 190 8.90 -1.02 -4.28
CA ILE A 190 8.55 -1.68 -3.02
C ILE A 190 9.60 -2.73 -2.66
N THR A 191 10.26 -2.55 -1.52
CA THR A 191 11.41 -3.40 -1.13
C THR A 191 11.26 -4.05 0.24
N SER A 192 10.13 -3.86 0.90
CA SER A 192 9.80 -4.41 2.22
C SER A 192 8.36 -4.89 2.29
N GLY A 193 8.07 -5.89 3.14
CA GLY A 193 6.70 -6.36 3.36
C GLY A 193 5.79 -5.28 3.94
N LYS A 194 6.33 -4.39 4.78
CA LYS A 194 5.57 -3.24 5.31
C LYS A 194 5.13 -2.26 4.22
N GLU A 195 5.99 -1.98 3.25
CA GLU A 195 5.63 -1.13 2.12
C GLU A 195 4.59 -1.79 1.24
N PHE A 196 4.75 -3.10 1.01
CA PHE A 196 3.77 -3.90 0.27
C PHE A 196 2.39 -3.84 0.91
N ASP A 197 2.31 -4.04 2.23
CA ASP A 197 1.04 -4.02 2.97
C ASP A 197 0.33 -2.67 2.85
N ILE A 198 1.08 -1.56 2.90
CA ILE A 198 0.49 -0.22 2.73
C ILE A 198 0.04 -0.02 1.29
N ALA A 199 0.86 -0.40 0.31
CA ALA A 199 0.58 -0.18 -1.10
C ALA A 199 -0.65 -0.96 -1.59
N TYR A 200 -0.89 -2.15 -1.02
CA TYR A 200 -1.93 -3.08 -1.45
C TYR A 200 -3.01 -3.34 -0.40
N LEU A 201 -3.15 -2.43 0.58
CA LEU A 201 -4.06 -2.61 1.70
C LEU A 201 -5.53 -2.69 1.28
N GLY A 202 -5.93 -1.92 0.27
CA GLY A 202 -7.27 -1.96 -0.30
C GLY A 202 -7.57 -3.24 -1.10
N GLY A 203 -6.59 -4.15 -1.23
CA GLY A 203 -6.63 -5.26 -2.16
C GLY A 203 -6.55 -4.81 -3.61
N PHE A 204 -6.65 -5.76 -4.52
CA PHE A 204 -6.73 -5.54 -5.96
C PHE A 204 -8.17 -5.33 -6.40
N HIS A 205 -9.09 -6.22 -5.99
CA HIS A 205 -10.49 -6.19 -6.43
C HIS A 205 -11.23 -4.91 -6.02
N ASP A 206 -12.12 -4.43 -6.88
CA ASP A 206 -12.87 -3.17 -6.71
C ASP A 206 -12.00 -1.91 -6.49
N THR A 207 -10.70 -2.02 -6.78
CA THR A 207 -9.77 -0.89 -6.81
C THR A 207 -9.21 -0.68 -8.21
N LEU A 208 -8.53 0.44 -8.42
CA LEU A 208 -7.82 0.70 -9.67
C LEU A 208 -6.60 -0.23 -9.86
N MET A 209 -6.25 -1.08 -8.88
CA MET A 209 -5.25 -2.13 -9.05
C MET A 209 -5.83 -3.43 -9.65
N ASP A 210 -7.14 -3.52 -9.88
CA ASP A 210 -7.73 -4.67 -10.60
C ASP A 210 -7.53 -4.51 -12.12
N TYR A 211 -6.39 -4.99 -12.62
CA TYR A 211 -6.06 -4.93 -14.05
C TYR A 211 -7.04 -5.72 -14.95
N THR A 212 -7.88 -6.58 -14.37
CA THR A 212 -8.91 -7.29 -15.15
C THR A 212 -10.17 -6.46 -15.36
N ALA A 213 -10.35 -5.38 -14.59
CA ALA A 213 -11.55 -4.54 -14.60
C ALA A 213 -11.28 -3.05 -14.90
N ASN A 214 -10.06 -2.56 -14.63
CA ASN A 214 -9.72 -1.14 -14.76
C ASN A 214 -9.46 -0.67 -16.21
N GLY A 215 -9.43 -1.60 -17.19
CA GLY A 215 -9.12 -1.32 -18.60
C GLY A 215 -7.62 -1.20 -18.92
N LEU A 216 -6.76 -0.98 -17.93
CA LEU A 216 -5.31 -0.90 -18.11
C LEU A 216 -4.70 -2.26 -18.45
N GLY A 217 -5.23 -3.36 -17.91
CA GLY A 217 -4.73 -4.68 -18.26
C GLY A 217 -4.94 -5.05 -19.73
N GLU A 218 -6.06 -4.64 -20.33
CA GLU A 218 -6.30 -4.84 -21.77
C GLU A 218 -5.33 -4.00 -22.60
N ALA A 219 -5.12 -2.73 -22.24
CA ALA A 219 -4.14 -1.86 -22.89
C ALA A 219 -2.71 -2.40 -22.76
N ALA A 220 -2.33 -2.89 -21.58
CA ALA A 220 -1.04 -3.52 -21.34
C ALA A 220 -0.87 -4.80 -22.18
N ASN A 221 -1.91 -5.62 -22.28
CA ASN A 221 -1.90 -6.83 -23.09
C ASN A 221 -1.75 -6.54 -24.58
N GLU A 222 -2.45 -5.52 -25.10
CA GLU A 222 -2.27 -5.07 -26.48
C GLU A 222 -0.86 -4.57 -26.76
N ASN A 223 -0.28 -3.81 -25.83
CA ASN A 223 1.06 -3.29 -25.96
C ASN A 223 2.08 -4.44 -25.97
N ALA A 224 2.00 -5.36 -25.00
CA ALA A 224 2.84 -6.55 -24.95
C ALA A 224 2.75 -7.39 -26.24
N GLY A 225 1.55 -7.52 -26.82
CA GLY A 225 1.36 -8.20 -28.11
C GLY A 225 2.10 -7.55 -29.28
N ARG A 226 2.38 -6.24 -29.22
CA ARG A 226 3.14 -5.49 -30.24
C ARG A 226 4.65 -5.48 -29.98
N SER A 227 5.09 -5.86 -28.78
CA SER A 227 6.48 -5.85 -28.31
C SER A 227 6.97 -7.24 -27.89
N ASP A 228 6.46 -8.30 -28.55
CA ASP A 228 6.87 -9.69 -28.32
C ASP A 228 6.79 -10.13 -26.84
N GLY A 229 5.81 -9.61 -26.10
CA GLY A 229 5.54 -9.92 -24.70
C GLY A 229 6.09 -8.91 -23.70
N TYR A 230 6.89 -7.95 -24.12
CA TYR A 230 7.54 -7.00 -23.22
C TYR A 230 6.67 -5.78 -22.89
N ASP A 231 6.91 -5.17 -21.73
CA ASP A 231 6.38 -3.86 -21.40
C ASP A 231 6.92 -2.76 -22.37
N PRO A 232 6.35 -1.54 -22.37
CA PRO A 232 6.76 -0.48 -23.28
C PRO A 232 8.25 -0.10 -23.21
N GLU A 233 8.87 -0.17 -22.02
CA GLU A 233 10.30 0.14 -21.85
C GLU A 233 11.22 -1.05 -22.17
N HIS A 234 10.66 -2.23 -22.49
CA HIS A 234 11.37 -3.48 -22.78
C HIS A 234 12.26 -3.96 -21.62
N GLU A 235 11.79 -3.77 -20.39
CA GLU A 235 12.46 -4.19 -19.16
C GLU A 235 11.92 -5.53 -18.65
N TYR A 236 10.62 -5.77 -18.79
CA TYR A 236 9.91 -6.93 -18.24
C TYR A 236 9.11 -7.66 -19.32
N ASN A 237 9.30 -8.98 -19.42
CA ASN A 237 8.46 -9.86 -20.20
C ASN A 237 7.16 -10.17 -19.45
N LEU A 238 6.06 -9.54 -19.86
CA LEU A 238 4.75 -9.67 -19.21
C LEU A 238 4.07 -11.02 -19.47
N TYR A 239 4.62 -11.88 -20.35
CA TYR A 239 4.20 -13.28 -20.49
C TYR A 239 4.84 -14.22 -19.47
N ASP A 240 5.89 -13.77 -18.76
CA ASP A 240 6.44 -14.44 -17.60
C ASP A 240 5.78 -13.90 -16.32
N ALA A 241 5.32 -14.79 -15.44
CA ALA A 241 4.57 -14.39 -14.27
C ALA A 241 5.42 -13.64 -13.22
N ILE A 242 6.71 -13.98 -13.08
CA ILE A 242 7.62 -13.30 -12.14
C ILE A 242 7.93 -11.90 -12.66
N GLU A 243 8.31 -11.77 -13.93
CA GLU A 243 8.60 -10.46 -14.53
C GLU A 243 7.36 -9.57 -14.56
N ALA A 244 6.18 -10.11 -14.86
CA ALA A 244 4.93 -9.37 -14.76
C ALA A 244 4.60 -8.93 -13.33
N ALA A 245 4.90 -9.76 -12.31
CA ALA A 245 4.70 -9.38 -10.92
C ALA A 245 5.64 -8.24 -10.48
N HIS A 246 6.90 -8.24 -10.93
CA HIS A 246 7.79 -7.11 -10.72
C HIS A 246 7.20 -5.81 -11.29
N TYR A 247 6.74 -5.86 -12.54
CA TYR A 247 6.13 -4.72 -13.22
C TYR A 247 4.85 -4.23 -12.52
N PHE A 248 3.81 -5.06 -12.44
CA PHE A 248 2.49 -4.65 -11.95
C PHE A 248 2.43 -4.39 -10.44
N LEU A 249 3.34 -4.98 -9.66
CA LEU A 249 3.40 -4.75 -8.21
C LEU A 249 4.42 -3.66 -7.81
N ASN A 250 5.01 -2.93 -8.77
CA ASN A 250 6.03 -1.91 -8.49
C ASN A 250 7.18 -2.45 -7.61
N ILE A 251 7.57 -3.72 -7.81
CA ILE A 251 8.65 -4.37 -7.05
C ILE A 251 9.88 -4.45 -7.95
N PRO A 252 11.02 -3.86 -7.58
CA PRO A 252 12.21 -3.91 -8.43
C PRO A 252 12.73 -5.34 -8.58
N ASN A 253 13.24 -5.67 -9.77
CA ASN A 253 13.98 -6.91 -10.00
C ASN A 253 15.42 -6.79 -9.45
N ASP A 254 15.52 -6.79 -8.12
CA ASP A 254 16.76 -6.73 -7.36
C ASP A 254 16.81 -7.90 -6.38
N GLU A 255 17.50 -8.98 -6.77
CA GLU A 255 17.63 -10.21 -5.98
C GLU A 255 18.30 -10.02 -4.61
N THR A 256 18.96 -8.88 -4.39
CA THR A 256 19.54 -8.51 -3.07
C THR A 256 18.49 -7.97 -2.11
N LYS A 257 17.32 -7.55 -2.61
CA LYS A 257 16.22 -6.98 -1.83
C LYS A 257 14.96 -7.84 -1.85
N VAL A 258 14.63 -8.46 -2.97
CA VAL A 258 13.40 -9.25 -3.12
C VAL A 258 13.68 -10.53 -3.91
N ARG A 259 13.04 -11.63 -3.49
CA ARG A 259 13.05 -12.89 -4.24
C ARG A 259 11.62 -13.34 -4.50
N MET A 260 11.33 -13.75 -5.72
CA MET A 260 10.03 -14.29 -6.11
C MET A 260 10.16 -15.73 -6.59
N ASN A 261 9.22 -16.58 -6.19
CA ASN A 261 9.14 -17.95 -6.67
C ASN A 261 7.71 -18.29 -7.09
N VAL A 262 7.56 -18.95 -8.23
CA VAL A 262 6.28 -19.50 -8.67
C VAL A 262 5.97 -20.76 -7.86
N VAL A 263 4.77 -20.78 -7.29
CA VAL A 263 4.12 -21.97 -6.77
C VAL A 263 3.02 -22.37 -7.76
N PRO A 264 3.20 -23.47 -8.52
CA PRO A 264 2.23 -23.89 -9.52
C PRO A 264 0.88 -24.22 -8.91
N THR A 265 -0.20 -23.84 -9.59
CA THR A 265 -1.56 -24.29 -9.25
C THR A 265 -2.03 -25.39 -10.20
N GLN A 266 -3.17 -26.02 -9.90
CA GLN A 266 -3.79 -26.97 -10.83
C GLN A 266 -4.32 -26.29 -12.11
N ASN A 267 -4.61 -24.99 -12.04
CA ASN A 267 -5.11 -24.22 -13.17
C ASN A 267 -3.94 -23.54 -13.90
N LYS A 268 -3.68 -23.94 -15.15
CA LYS A 268 -2.56 -23.38 -15.94
C LYS A 268 -2.66 -21.88 -16.22
N LYS A 269 -3.84 -21.26 -16.03
CA LYS A 269 -4.06 -19.81 -16.16
C LYS A 269 -3.96 -19.06 -14.83
N ARG A 270 -3.56 -19.76 -13.76
CA ARG A 270 -3.36 -19.19 -12.43
C ARG A 270 -2.06 -19.70 -11.83
N VAL A 271 -1.25 -18.80 -11.34
CA VAL A 271 -0.06 -19.16 -10.56
C VAL A 271 -0.08 -18.37 -9.27
N VAL A 272 0.57 -18.93 -8.25
CA VAL A 272 0.80 -18.22 -7.01
C VAL A 272 2.27 -17.81 -6.97
N ILE A 273 2.56 -16.57 -6.61
CA ILE A 273 3.93 -16.09 -6.44
C ILE A 273 4.16 -15.86 -4.95
N ARG A 274 5.19 -16.52 -4.41
CA ARG A 274 5.72 -16.19 -3.08
C ARG A 274 6.78 -15.12 -3.24
N ILE A 275 6.52 -13.96 -2.67
CA ILE A 275 7.42 -12.80 -2.61
C ILE A 275 8.09 -12.82 -1.24
N THR A 276 9.42 -12.81 -1.22
CA THR A 276 10.23 -12.70 0.00
C THR A 276 10.97 -11.38 -0.02
N PHE A 277 10.63 -10.48 0.90
CA PHE A 277 11.29 -9.21 1.10
C PHE A 277 12.48 -9.40 2.04
N LEU A 278 13.70 -9.29 1.51
CA LEU A 278 14.93 -9.53 2.27
C LEU A 278 15.27 -8.37 3.23
N THR A 279 14.72 -7.18 2.98
CA THR A 279 14.92 -5.98 3.80
C THR A 279 14.38 -6.15 5.22
N ASP A 280 13.20 -6.76 5.37
CA ASP A 280 12.53 -6.97 6.66
C ASP A 280 12.22 -8.45 6.96
N GLY A 281 12.55 -9.38 6.06
CA GLY A 281 12.36 -10.82 6.24
C GLY A 281 10.92 -11.29 6.04
N GLU A 282 10.02 -10.39 5.63
CA GLU A 282 8.60 -10.65 5.45
C GLU A 282 8.31 -11.43 4.16
N GLN A 283 7.26 -12.24 4.17
CA GLN A 283 6.79 -12.97 3.00
C GLN A 283 5.34 -12.62 2.68
N ARG A 284 5.04 -12.45 1.40
CA ARG A 284 3.68 -12.24 0.89
C ARG A 284 3.44 -13.19 -0.26
N ILE A 285 2.18 -13.49 -0.49
CA ILE A 285 1.75 -14.42 -1.52
C ILE A 285 0.71 -13.70 -2.36
N ILE A 286 0.85 -13.78 -3.67
CA ILE A 286 -0.05 -13.12 -4.61
C ILE A 286 -0.45 -14.10 -5.68
N GLU A 287 -1.73 -14.10 -6.03
CA GLU A 287 -2.20 -14.83 -7.20
C GLU A 287 -1.97 -13.97 -8.45
N MET A 288 -1.43 -14.59 -9.50
CA MET A 288 -1.37 -14.01 -10.82
C MET A 288 -2.29 -14.81 -11.75
N VAL A 289 -3.01 -14.10 -12.61
CA VAL A 289 -3.93 -14.71 -13.58
C VAL A 289 -3.60 -14.30 -15.00
N GLN A 290 -3.86 -15.21 -15.95
CA GLN A 290 -3.67 -14.97 -17.38
C GLN A 290 -5.04 -14.81 -18.06
N SER A 291 -5.55 -13.57 -18.10
CA SER A 291 -6.94 -13.28 -18.49
C SER A 291 -7.19 -13.24 -20.00
N TRP A 292 -6.18 -12.94 -20.82
CA TRP A 292 -6.33 -12.70 -22.27
C TRP A 292 -5.89 -13.88 -23.17
N GLY A 293 -6.01 -15.12 -22.68
CA GLY A 293 -5.68 -16.34 -23.44
C GLY A 293 -4.27 -16.86 -23.16
N GLU A 294 -3.87 -17.93 -23.86
CA GLU A 294 -2.60 -18.65 -23.59
C GLU A 294 -1.33 -17.80 -23.83
N ASN A 295 -1.45 -16.76 -24.66
CA ASN A 295 -0.40 -15.77 -24.92
C ASN A 295 -0.77 -14.40 -24.33
N GLY A 296 -1.62 -14.37 -23.30
CA GLY A 296 -1.95 -13.15 -22.59
C GLY A 296 -0.90 -12.82 -21.53
N ILE A 297 -0.86 -11.56 -21.11
CA ILE A 297 -0.04 -11.15 -19.97
C ILE A 297 -0.55 -11.75 -18.65
N TRP A 298 0.33 -11.84 -17.65
CA TRP A 298 -0.02 -12.13 -16.27
C TRP A 298 -0.33 -10.85 -15.50
N VAL A 299 -1.41 -10.82 -14.73
CA VAL A 299 -1.77 -9.68 -13.88
C VAL A 299 -2.09 -10.12 -12.46
N PRO A 300 -1.82 -9.27 -11.44
CA PRO A 300 -2.10 -9.60 -10.05
C PRO A 300 -3.60 -9.65 -9.78
N GLN A 301 -3.97 -10.53 -8.86
CA GLN A 301 -5.30 -10.67 -8.28
C GLN A 301 -5.20 -10.86 -6.76
N ASN A 302 -6.32 -10.63 -6.08
CA ASN A 302 -6.40 -10.86 -4.64
C ASN A 302 -6.02 -12.30 -4.28
N HIS A 303 -5.42 -12.42 -3.10
CA HIS A 303 -5.08 -13.70 -2.50
C HIS A 303 -6.34 -14.60 -2.40
N LEU A 304 -6.16 -15.90 -2.63
CA LEU A 304 -7.16 -16.93 -2.31
C LEU A 304 -7.56 -16.83 -0.82
N ASP A 305 -8.83 -16.59 -0.53
CA ASP A 305 -9.40 -16.26 0.80
C ASP A 305 -9.28 -17.36 1.89
N SER A 306 -8.37 -18.33 1.78
CA SER A 306 -8.23 -19.38 2.79
C SER A 306 -6.79 -19.58 3.28
N GLU A 307 -6.60 -19.43 4.60
CA GLU A 307 -5.38 -19.85 5.31
C GLU A 307 -5.04 -21.33 5.03
N THR A 308 -6.05 -22.14 4.69
CA THR A 308 -5.95 -23.56 4.37
C THR A 308 -5.24 -23.82 3.03
N ASP A 309 -5.60 -23.07 1.98
CA ASP A 309 -4.95 -23.17 0.66
C ASP A 309 -3.52 -22.64 0.75
N THR A 310 -3.32 -21.55 1.48
CA THR A 310 -2.01 -20.95 1.72
C THR A 310 -1.06 -21.93 2.41
N ALA A 311 -1.49 -22.58 3.49
CA ALA A 311 -0.67 -23.55 4.22
C ALA A 311 -0.37 -24.82 3.39
N GLU A 312 -1.28 -25.30 2.55
CA GLU A 312 -1.02 -26.42 1.64
C GLU A 312 -0.09 -26.05 0.48
N ILE A 313 -0.24 -24.86 -0.09
CA ILE A 313 0.60 -24.31 -1.16
C ILE A 313 2.03 -24.09 -0.64
N LEU A 314 2.17 -23.50 0.55
CA LEU A 314 3.46 -23.28 1.22
C LEU A 314 4.17 -24.60 1.57
N LYS A 315 3.44 -25.60 2.09
CA LYS A 315 4.00 -26.94 2.37
C LYS A 315 4.54 -27.65 1.13
N LYS A 316 3.89 -27.50 -0.02
CA LYS A 316 4.35 -28.07 -1.29
C LYS A 316 5.63 -27.38 -1.80
N ALA A 317 5.76 -26.08 -1.61
CA ALA A 317 6.95 -25.33 -1.98
C ALA A 317 8.17 -25.72 -1.10
N ASP A 318 7.98 -25.88 0.21
CA ASP A 318 9.07 -26.22 1.14
C ASP A 318 9.50 -27.70 1.00
N GLY A 319 8.59 -28.60 0.61
CA GLY A 319 8.89 -30.01 0.35
C GLY A 319 9.77 -30.26 -0.89
N ASN A 320 9.73 -29.37 -1.89
CA ASN A 320 10.55 -29.47 -3.10
C ASN A 320 11.99 -28.95 -2.91
N ALA A 321 12.26 -28.16 -1.87
CA ALA A 321 13.61 -27.68 -1.57
C ALA A 321 14.50 -28.75 -0.90
N SER A 322 13.93 -29.88 -0.45
CA SER A 322 14.65 -30.91 0.31
C SER A 322 15.06 -32.15 -0.51
N SER A 323 14.64 -32.31 -1.77
CA SER A 323 14.89 -33.54 -2.53
C SER A 323 16.08 -33.51 -3.48
N ASP A 324 16.77 -32.38 -3.65
CA ASP A 324 17.88 -32.25 -4.64
C ASP A 324 19.30 -32.34 -4.04
N VAL A 325 19.45 -32.92 -2.85
CA VAL A 325 20.77 -33.31 -2.34
C VAL A 325 20.77 -34.76 -1.88
N SER A 326 21.13 -35.66 -2.79
CA SER A 326 21.97 -36.85 -2.57
C SER A 326 21.49 -38.06 -3.36
N SER A 327 22.14 -38.33 -4.50
CA SER A 327 22.78 -39.63 -4.75
C SER A 327 23.49 -39.59 -6.12
N THR A 328 24.73 -39.10 -6.13
CA THR A 328 25.69 -39.47 -7.17
C THR A 328 26.01 -40.95 -6.97
N GLU A 329 25.42 -41.82 -7.79
CA GLU A 329 25.83 -43.23 -7.86
C GLU A 329 27.22 -43.32 -8.49
N GLU A 330 28.21 -43.60 -7.65
CA GLU A 330 29.56 -43.93 -8.06
C GLU A 330 29.57 -45.37 -8.58
N LYS A 331 29.67 -45.49 -9.91
CA LYS A 331 29.70 -46.77 -10.62
C LYS A 331 31.05 -47.47 -10.37
N THR A 332 31.09 -48.37 -9.38
CA THR A 332 32.24 -49.27 -9.18
C THR A 332 32.05 -50.54 -10.02
N THR A 333 32.98 -50.77 -10.93
CA THR A 333 33.01 -51.94 -11.82
C THR A 333 33.70 -53.09 -11.07
N GLU A 334 32.97 -54.14 -10.68
CA GLU A 334 33.57 -55.37 -10.16
C GLU A 334 34.00 -56.30 -11.31
N VAL A 335 35.25 -56.76 -11.22
CA VAL A 335 35.87 -57.79 -12.07
C VAL A 335 35.60 -59.16 -11.42
N PRO A 336 35.16 -60.19 -12.16
CA PRO A 336 34.98 -61.52 -11.59
C PRO A 336 36.27 -62.35 -11.68
N THR A 337 36.83 -62.67 -10.51
CA THR A 337 37.65 -63.87 -10.22
C THR A 337 36.79 -64.80 -9.38
N GLY A 338 36.58 -66.09 -9.60
CA GLY A 338 37.04 -67.10 -10.56
C GLY A 338 36.66 -68.49 -10.01
N MET A 339 36.85 -69.53 -10.84
CA MET A 339 36.91 -70.98 -10.54
C MET A 339 35.61 -71.75 -10.18
N GLU A 340 35.19 -72.65 -11.08
CA GLU A 340 35.65 -74.07 -11.10
C GLU A 340 35.87 -74.54 -12.54
#